data_AF-A0A949GF05-F1
#
_entry.id   AF-A0A949GF05-F1
#
_cell.length_a   1.000
_cell.length_b   1.000
_cell.length_c   1.000
_cell.angle_alpha   90.00
_cell.angle_beta   90.00
_cell.angle_gamma   90.00
#
_symmetry.space_group_name_H-M   'P 1'
#
loop_
_entity.id
_entity.type
_entity.pdbx_description
1 polymer ?
#
loop_
_entity_poly.entity_id
_entity_poly.type
_entity_poly.pdbx_seq_one_letter_code
_entity_poly.pdbx_strand_id
1 'polypeptide(L)'
;AAAPIYTFPVADCAVKYARSHHDYPATDILAKKGCAFVSPINGVIEDVMKIDNWNGKTNLGEDRGGLSISLIGDDGVRYYGSHLSKILPEIVTGLRVISGQKLGEVGATGSAKGTSPHLHFGISYPTKAGDWKIRRGVVYPWKYLDSWKIGEDKSPKTEVLKAKSKVK
;
A
#
# COMPACT_ATOMS: atom_id res chain seq x y z
N ALA A 1 5.54 -19.11 -20.12
CA ALA A 1 6.20 -18.44 -18.98
C ALA A 1 5.32 -18.64 -17.75
N ALA A 2 5.91 -18.78 -16.56
CA ALA A 2 5.12 -18.76 -15.32
C ALA A 2 4.44 -17.39 -15.16
N ALA A 3 3.28 -17.34 -14.50
CA ALA A 3 2.64 -16.07 -14.17
C ALA A 3 3.55 -15.26 -13.23
N PRO A 4 3.60 -13.93 -13.35
CA PRO A 4 4.42 -13.10 -12.48
C PRO A 4 3.96 -13.24 -11.03
N ILE A 5 4.92 -13.32 -10.11
CA ILE A 5 4.70 -13.34 -8.66
C ILE A 5 4.13 -11.98 -8.22
N TYR A 6 4.64 -10.89 -8.79
CA TYR A 6 4.26 -9.52 -8.44
C TYR A 6 3.30 -8.88 -9.44
N THR A 7 2.32 -8.16 -8.91
CA THR A 7 1.33 -7.40 -9.67
C THR A 7 1.44 -5.92 -9.34
N PHE A 8 1.32 -5.04 -10.35
CA PHE A 8 1.20 -3.61 -10.11
C PHE A 8 -0.07 -3.31 -9.30
N PRO A 9 -0.01 -2.54 -8.19
CA PRO A 9 -1.08 -2.51 -7.19
C PRO A 9 -2.36 -1.77 -7.64
N VAL A 10 -2.37 -1.14 -8.81
CA VAL A 10 -3.59 -0.53 -9.39
C VAL A 10 -3.92 -1.20 -10.70
N ALA A 11 -5.09 -1.85 -10.78
CA ALA A 11 -5.54 -2.58 -11.97
C ALA A 11 -6.54 -1.77 -12.80
N ASP A 12 -6.60 -2.08 -14.10
CA ASP A 12 -7.57 -1.59 -15.10
C ASP A 12 -7.71 -0.07 -15.18
N CYS A 13 -6.65 0.66 -14.83
CA CYS A 13 -6.64 2.11 -14.82
C CYS A 13 -5.33 2.72 -15.33
N ALA A 14 -5.45 3.86 -15.98
CA ALA A 14 -4.31 4.71 -16.27
C ALA A 14 -3.76 5.29 -14.96
N VAL A 15 -2.44 5.23 -14.80
CA VAL A 15 -1.75 5.66 -13.59
C VAL A 15 -0.58 6.60 -13.89
N LYS A 16 -0.32 7.52 -12.97
CA LYS A 16 0.92 8.30 -12.90
C LYS A 16 1.45 8.21 -11.47
N TYR A 17 2.75 8.04 -11.28
CA TYR A 17 3.33 7.97 -9.94
C TYR A 17 4.70 8.63 -9.91
N ALA A 18 5.02 9.25 -8.78
CA ALA A 18 6.29 9.92 -8.57
C ALA A 18 7.39 8.93 -8.14
N ARG A 19 8.64 9.26 -8.45
CA ARG A 19 9.84 8.54 -7.97
C ARG A 19 10.40 9.10 -6.66
N SER A 20 9.68 10.04 -6.05
CA SER A 20 10.02 10.70 -4.79
C SER A 20 8.75 10.89 -3.96
N HIS A 21 8.94 10.99 -2.64
CA HIS A 21 7.89 11.30 -1.68
C HIS A 21 8.53 12.16 -0.57
N HIS A 22 7.88 13.25 -0.21
CA HIS A 22 8.49 14.41 0.47
C HIS A 22 9.07 14.11 1.86
N ASP A 23 8.37 13.32 2.68
CA ASP A 23 8.71 13.17 4.10
C ASP A 23 9.31 11.81 4.49
N TYR A 24 9.06 10.77 3.69
CA TYR A 24 9.45 9.39 3.97
C TYR A 24 9.31 8.51 2.71
N PRO A 25 9.95 7.33 2.67
CA PRO A 25 9.87 6.45 1.53
C PRO A 25 8.46 5.87 1.32
N ALA A 26 7.80 6.34 0.27
CA ALA A 26 6.52 5.84 -0.24
C ALA A 26 6.35 6.29 -1.70
N THR A 27 5.24 5.92 -2.34
CA THR A 27 4.86 6.44 -3.65
C THR A 27 3.36 6.67 -3.71
N ASP A 28 2.96 7.88 -4.10
CA ASP A 28 1.58 8.17 -4.48
C ASP A 28 1.36 7.78 -5.94
N ILE A 29 0.38 6.89 -6.14
CA ILE A 29 -0.05 6.43 -7.45
C ILE A 29 -1.36 7.13 -7.78
N LEU A 30 -1.29 8.21 -8.55
CA LEU A 30 -2.45 8.92 -9.07
C LEU A 30 -3.24 8.02 -10.01
N ALA A 31 -4.53 7.86 -9.71
CA ALA A 31 -5.48 7.10 -10.50
C ALA A 31 -6.88 7.72 -10.33
N LYS A 32 -7.82 7.37 -11.20
CA LYS A 32 -9.21 7.82 -11.01
C LYS A 32 -9.79 7.21 -9.72
N LYS A 33 -10.66 7.96 -9.03
CA LYS A 33 -11.45 7.39 -7.92
C LYS A 33 -12.23 6.17 -8.41
N GLY A 34 -12.23 5.09 -7.64
CA GLY A 34 -12.89 3.82 -8.01
C GLY A 34 -11.97 2.81 -8.70
N CYS A 35 -10.77 3.21 -9.15
CA CYS A 35 -9.78 2.26 -9.70
C CYS A 35 -9.44 1.17 -8.68
N ALA A 36 -9.26 -0.05 -9.14
CA ALA A 36 -9.05 -1.20 -8.26
C ALA A 36 -7.67 -1.11 -7.60
N PHE A 37 -7.64 -1.14 -6.26
CA PHE A 37 -6.44 -1.50 -5.51
C PHE A 37 -6.40 -3.02 -5.37
N VAL A 38 -5.33 -3.65 -5.87
CA VAL A 38 -5.14 -5.10 -5.88
C VAL A 38 -3.94 -5.51 -5.05
N SER A 39 -3.93 -6.76 -4.57
CA SER A 39 -2.77 -7.30 -3.85
C SER A 39 -1.56 -7.39 -4.79
N PRO A 40 -0.38 -6.84 -4.43
CA PRO A 40 0.80 -6.89 -5.28
C PRO A 40 1.48 -8.26 -5.27
N ILE A 41 1.16 -9.13 -4.32
CA ILE A 41 1.69 -10.49 -4.20
C ILE A 41 0.67 -11.34 -3.42
N ASN A 42 0.80 -12.67 -3.46
CA ASN A 42 0.13 -13.54 -2.50
C ASN A 42 0.55 -13.18 -1.07
N GLY A 43 -0.38 -13.29 -0.12
CA GLY A 43 -0.08 -12.95 1.26
C GLY A 43 -1.27 -13.06 2.18
N VAL A 44 -1.13 -12.49 3.37
CA VAL A 44 -2.19 -12.44 4.39
C VAL A 44 -2.45 -10.99 4.76
N ILE A 45 -3.71 -10.59 4.78
CA ILE A 45 -4.12 -9.26 5.26
C ILE A 45 -3.76 -9.15 6.74
N GLU A 46 -2.96 -8.15 7.07
CA GLU A 46 -2.53 -7.89 8.44
C GLU A 46 -3.50 -6.95 9.16
N ASP A 47 -3.89 -5.86 8.49
CA ASP A 47 -4.65 -4.79 9.11
C ASP A 47 -5.60 -4.14 8.10
N VAL A 48 -6.78 -3.74 8.57
CA VAL A 48 -7.83 -3.14 7.74
C VAL A 48 -8.51 -2.01 8.50
N MET A 49 -8.29 -0.77 8.07
CA MET A 49 -9.00 0.39 8.58
C MET A 49 -10.21 0.68 7.70
N LYS A 50 -11.40 0.29 8.17
CA LYS A 50 -12.66 0.51 7.43
C LYS A 50 -13.37 1.82 7.79
N ILE A 51 -12.90 2.52 8.83
CA ILE A 51 -13.48 3.76 9.33
C ILE A 51 -12.47 4.89 9.10
N ASP A 52 -12.91 5.98 8.46
CA ASP A 52 -12.10 7.18 8.32
C ASP A 52 -12.22 8.05 9.58
N ASN A 53 -11.28 7.85 10.52
CA ASN A 53 -11.22 8.62 11.76
C ASN A 53 -10.50 9.98 11.60
N TRP A 54 -10.03 10.31 10.39
CA TRP A 54 -9.23 11.50 10.16
C TRP A 54 -9.93 12.79 10.57
N ASN A 55 -9.23 13.59 11.38
CA ASN A 55 -9.61 14.93 11.74
C ASN A 55 -8.41 15.87 11.64
N GLY A 56 -8.49 16.85 10.74
CA GLY A 56 -7.44 17.87 10.57
C GLY A 56 -7.16 18.69 11.83
N LYS A 57 -8.11 18.76 12.80
CA LYS A 57 -7.91 19.46 14.08
C LYS A 57 -6.95 18.73 15.02
N THR A 58 -6.97 17.40 15.03
CA THR A 58 -6.10 16.59 15.91
C THR A 58 -4.81 16.21 15.20
N ASN A 59 -4.85 16.03 13.88
CA ASN A 59 -3.70 15.73 13.04
C ASN A 59 -2.92 14.47 13.47
N LEU A 60 -3.62 13.48 14.03
CA LEU A 60 -3.06 12.20 14.46
C LEU A 60 -2.52 11.42 13.25
N GLY A 61 -1.29 10.93 13.34
CA GLY A 61 -0.59 10.31 12.21
C GLY A 61 -1.17 8.95 11.83
N GLU A 62 -1.66 8.20 12.80
CA GLU A 62 -2.35 6.93 12.67
C GLU A 62 -3.64 7.02 11.85
N ASP A 63 -4.32 8.18 11.87
CA ASP A 63 -5.58 8.41 11.19
C ASP A 63 -5.41 8.98 9.78
N ARG A 64 -4.21 9.50 9.44
CA ARG A 64 -3.96 10.15 8.13
C ARG A 64 -4.24 9.24 6.94
N GLY A 65 -4.09 7.92 7.11
CA GLY A 65 -4.36 6.95 6.05
C GLY A 65 -5.83 6.86 5.64
N GLY A 66 -6.77 7.29 6.48
CA GLY A 66 -8.20 7.04 6.26
C GLY A 66 -8.48 5.54 6.08
N LEU A 67 -9.26 5.20 5.06
CA LEU A 67 -9.47 3.78 4.73
C LEU A 67 -8.18 3.20 4.16
N SER A 68 -7.69 2.14 4.78
CA SER A 68 -6.40 1.55 4.46
C SER A 68 -6.31 0.06 4.74
N ILE A 69 -5.37 -0.59 4.06
CA ILE A 69 -5.12 -2.03 4.14
C ILE A 69 -3.60 -2.24 4.23
N SER A 70 -3.17 -3.09 5.16
CA SER A 70 -1.83 -3.69 5.16
C SER A 70 -1.92 -5.18 4.88
N LEU A 71 -1.01 -5.69 4.07
CA LEU A 71 -0.82 -7.13 3.84
C LEU A 71 0.63 -7.52 4.09
N ILE A 72 0.84 -8.71 4.64
CA ILE A 72 2.16 -9.36 4.67
C ILE A 72 2.22 -10.32 3.48
N GLY A 73 3.09 -10.00 2.51
CA GLY A 73 3.34 -10.87 1.37
C GLY A 73 4.06 -12.16 1.79
N ASP A 74 3.94 -13.19 0.97
CA ASP A 74 4.65 -14.47 1.16
C ASP A 74 6.18 -14.30 1.13
N ASP A 75 6.68 -13.20 0.59
CA ASP A 75 8.09 -12.83 0.63
C ASP A 75 8.54 -12.31 2.02
N GLY A 76 7.59 -12.04 2.92
CA GLY A 76 7.79 -11.52 4.27
C GLY A 76 7.80 -10.00 4.35
N VAL A 77 7.40 -9.30 3.29
CA VAL A 77 7.33 -7.84 3.22
C VAL A 77 5.92 -7.34 3.52
N ARG A 78 5.80 -6.19 4.19
CA ARG A 78 4.53 -5.49 4.36
C ARG A 78 4.29 -4.55 3.19
N TYR A 79 3.12 -4.65 2.58
CA TYR A 79 2.60 -3.70 1.61
C TYR A 79 1.39 -2.97 2.18
N TYR A 80 1.35 -1.66 2.00
CA TYR A 80 0.32 -0.80 2.57
C TYR A 80 -0.30 0.06 1.47
N GLY A 81 -1.63 0.11 1.43
CA GLY A 81 -2.41 0.98 0.56
C GLY A 81 -3.40 1.80 1.38
N SER A 82 -3.45 3.11 1.17
CA SER A 82 -4.37 4.01 1.90
C SER A 82 -5.06 5.05 1.02
N HIS A 83 -5.85 5.91 1.67
CA HIS A 83 -6.74 6.89 1.05
C HIS A 83 -7.89 6.26 0.24
N LEU A 84 -8.22 5.00 0.51
CA LEU A 84 -9.20 4.24 -0.28
C LEU A 84 -10.59 4.87 -0.17
N SER A 85 -11.38 4.83 -1.25
CA SER A 85 -12.80 5.21 -1.17
C SER A 85 -13.68 4.07 -0.68
N LYS A 86 -13.20 2.84 -0.83
CA LYS A 86 -13.92 1.62 -0.47
C LYS A 86 -12.92 0.49 -0.20
N ILE A 87 -13.23 -0.32 0.80
CA ILE A 87 -12.60 -1.62 1.05
C ILE A 87 -13.69 -2.67 0.83
N LEU A 88 -13.37 -3.76 0.13
CA LEU A 88 -14.37 -4.80 -0.11
C LEU A 88 -14.75 -5.49 1.22
N PRO A 89 -16.04 -5.80 1.46
CA PRO A 89 -16.51 -6.31 2.75
C PRO A 89 -15.75 -7.54 3.27
N GLU A 90 -15.42 -8.46 2.37
CA GLU A 90 -14.70 -9.71 2.62
C GLU A 90 -13.26 -9.49 3.08
N ILE A 91 -12.66 -8.34 2.80
CA ILE A 91 -11.28 -8.05 3.20
C ILE A 91 -11.25 -7.76 4.69
N VAL A 92 -10.67 -8.71 5.43
CA VAL A 92 -10.54 -8.69 6.89
C VAL A 92 -9.15 -9.18 7.29
N THR A 93 -8.69 -8.78 8.48
CA THR A 93 -7.43 -9.30 9.05
C THR A 93 -7.42 -10.83 9.10
N GLY A 94 -6.29 -11.42 8.73
CA GLY A 94 -6.10 -12.87 8.65
C GLY A 94 -6.52 -13.49 7.32
N LEU A 95 -7.19 -12.74 6.43
CA LEU A 95 -7.59 -13.25 5.12
C LEU A 95 -6.36 -13.54 4.24
N ARG A 96 -6.30 -14.75 3.69
CA ARG A 96 -5.37 -15.10 2.61
C ARG A 96 -5.83 -14.45 1.30
N VAL A 97 -4.91 -13.79 0.62
CA VAL A 97 -5.15 -13.17 -0.69
C VAL A 97 -4.13 -13.64 -1.72
N ILE A 98 -4.50 -13.57 -2.99
CA ILE A 98 -3.61 -13.86 -4.12
C ILE A 98 -3.20 -12.58 -4.87
N SER A 99 -2.07 -12.62 -5.57
CA SER A 99 -1.58 -11.54 -6.44
C SER A 99 -2.67 -11.14 -7.45
N GLY A 100 -2.93 -9.84 -7.58
CA GLY A 100 -3.98 -9.30 -8.45
C GLY A 100 -5.41 -9.33 -7.86
N GLN A 101 -5.64 -9.97 -6.70
CA GLN A 101 -6.96 -9.94 -6.07
C GLN A 101 -7.35 -8.51 -5.68
N LYS A 102 -8.54 -8.07 -6.09
CA LYS A 102 -9.09 -6.76 -5.70
C LYS A 102 -9.32 -6.72 -4.19
N LEU A 103 -8.81 -5.67 -3.56
CA LEU A 103 -8.92 -5.42 -2.13
C LEU A 103 -9.85 -4.24 -1.82
N GLY A 104 -9.82 -3.25 -2.70
CA GLY A 104 -10.56 -2.01 -2.51
C GLY A 104 -10.48 -1.11 -3.74
N GLU A 105 -10.76 0.17 -3.51
CA GLU A 105 -10.85 1.17 -4.57
C GLU A 105 -10.11 2.45 -4.17
N VAL A 106 -9.35 3.00 -5.11
CA VAL A 106 -8.62 4.27 -4.96
C VAL A 106 -9.59 5.40 -4.64
N GLY A 107 -9.20 6.26 -3.70
CA GLY A 107 -10.01 7.39 -3.26
C GLY A 107 -9.17 8.58 -2.81
N ALA A 108 -9.71 9.30 -1.82
CA ALA A 108 -9.10 10.46 -1.20
C ALA A 108 -9.55 10.58 0.28
N THR A 109 -9.71 9.46 0.98
CA THR A 109 -10.04 9.47 2.43
C THR A 109 -8.82 9.81 3.26
N GLY A 110 -9.01 10.11 4.55
CA GLY A 110 -7.91 10.51 5.41
C GLY A 110 -7.37 11.90 5.06
N SER A 111 -6.06 12.09 5.24
CA SER A 111 -5.41 13.38 4.96
C SER A 111 -5.35 13.75 3.47
N ALA A 112 -5.70 12.83 2.57
CA ALA A 112 -5.85 13.12 1.14
C ALA A 112 -7.19 13.83 0.80
N LYS A 113 -8.06 14.06 1.78
CA LYS A 113 -9.35 14.72 1.54
C LYS A 113 -9.14 16.11 0.93
N GLY A 114 -9.72 16.33 -0.25
CA GLY A 114 -9.59 17.59 -1.00
C GLY A 114 -8.47 17.60 -2.04
N THR A 115 -7.66 16.54 -2.15
CA THR A 115 -6.66 16.38 -3.21
C THR A 115 -7.19 15.53 -4.37
N SER A 116 -6.42 15.41 -5.45
CA SER A 116 -6.68 14.42 -6.49
C SER A 116 -6.62 12.98 -5.91
N PRO A 117 -7.52 12.07 -6.34
CA PRO A 117 -7.49 10.69 -5.87
C PRO A 117 -6.16 9.98 -6.20
N HIS A 118 -5.67 9.20 -5.25
CA HIS A 118 -4.45 8.41 -5.39
C HIS A 118 -4.44 7.25 -4.41
N LEU A 119 -3.63 6.24 -4.72
CA LEU A 119 -3.19 5.23 -3.78
C LEU A 119 -1.86 5.68 -3.17
N HIS A 120 -1.85 6.00 -1.88
CA HIS A 120 -0.59 6.04 -1.15
C HIS A 120 -0.12 4.59 -0.98
N PHE A 121 1.02 4.26 -1.57
CA PHE A 121 1.59 2.91 -1.54
C PHE A 121 2.88 2.88 -0.72
N GLY A 122 2.88 2.09 0.35
CA GLY A 122 4.01 1.91 1.26
C GLY A 122 4.59 0.49 1.18
N ILE A 123 5.92 0.40 1.26
CA ILE A 123 6.64 -0.88 1.41
C ILE A 123 7.46 -0.81 2.70
N SER A 124 7.28 -1.80 3.58
CA SER A 124 7.96 -1.84 4.87
C SER A 124 8.14 -3.26 5.42
N TYR A 125 8.79 -3.38 6.57
CA TYR A 125 8.84 -4.65 7.31
C TYR A 125 7.63 -4.75 8.26
N PRO A 126 7.17 -5.97 8.59
CA PRO A 126 6.16 -6.18 9.61
C PRO A 126 6.64 -5.69 10.99
N THR A 127 5.74 -5.08 11.75
CA THR A 127 5.91 -4.55 13.11
C THR A 127 4.70 -4.90 13.95
N LYS A 128 4.75 -4.63 15.26
CA LYS A 128 3.57 -4.73 16.13
C LYS A 128 2.48 -3.74 15.68
N ALA A 129 1.23 -4.06 16.00
CA ALA A 129 0.10 -3.17 15.77
C ALA A 129 0.35 -1.77 16.38
N GLY A 130 -0.13 -0.73 15.71
CA GLY A 130 0.01 0.66 16.15
C GLY A 130 1.24 1.41 15.63
N ASP A 131 2.24 0.73 15.05
CA ASP A 131 3.40 1.40 14.44
C ASP A 131 3.08 1.93 13.04
N TRP A 132 2.31 3.01 12.99
CA TRP A 132 1.88 3.66 11.75
C TRP A 132 3.05 4.28 10.98
N LYS A 133 4.14 4.66 11.67
CA LYS A 133 5.32 5.31 11.06
C LYS A 133 6.09 4.35 10.16
N ILE A 134 6.21 3.09 10.57
CA ILE A 134 6.81 2.05 9.71
C ILE A 134 5.80 1.56 8.68
N ARG A 135 4.52 1.36 9.08
CA ARG A 135 3.45 0.88 8.19
C ARG A 135 3.35 1.69 6.90
N ARG A 136 3.42 3.02 6.99
CA ARG A 136 3.30 3.94 5.83
C ARG A 136 4.43 3.85 4.80
N GLY A 137 5.56 3.22 5.14
CA GLY A 137 6.66 2.94 4.21
C GLY A 137 8.05 3.31 4.74
N VAL A 138 9.03 2.47 4.43
CA VAL A 138 10.47 2.67 4.71
C VAL A 138 11.38 2.35 3.53
N VAL A 139 10.79 1.87 2.42
CA VAL A 139 11.46 1.60 1.14
C VAL A 139 10.70 2.34 0.03
N TYR A 140 11.43 3.01 -0.86
CA TYR A 140 10.83 3.71 -2.00
C TYR A 140 10.27 2.71 -3.02
N PRO A 141 8.93 2.67 -3.24
CA PRO A 141 8.31 1.65 -4.10
C PRO A 141 8.62 1.77 -5.59
N TRP A 142 8.92 2.97 -6.10
CA TRP A 142 8.96 3.27 -7.53
C TRP A 142 9.79 2.28 -8.38
N LYS A 143 10.92 1.77 -7.85
CA LYS A 143 11.80 0.84 -8.59
C LYS A 143 11.20 -0.56 -8.77
N TYR A 144 10.25 -0.92 -7.90
CA TYR A 144 9.50 -2.17 -7.95
C TYR A 144 8.24 -1.97 -8.77
N LEU A 145 7.57 -0.83 -8.58
CA LEU A 145 6.45 -0.41 -9.41
C LEU A 145 6.83 -0.39 -10.91
N ASP A 146 8.02 0.12 -11.26
CA ASP A 146 8.52 0.11 -12.64
C ASP A 146 8.63 -1.32 -13.21
N SER A 147 9.16 -2.28 -12.44
CA SER A 147 9.27 -3.69 -12.85
C SER A 147 7.90 -4.37 -12.93
N TRP A 148 7.06 -4.23 -11.89
CA TRP A 148 5.74 -4.88 -11.85
C TRP A 148 4.79 -4.34 -12.92
N LYS A 149 4.95 -3.08 -13.33
CA LYS A 149 4.16 -2.47 -14.42
C LYS A 149 4.40 -3.13 -15.78
N ILE A 150 5.61 -3.67 -16.01
CA ILE A 150 5.98 -4.37 -17.24
C ILE A 150 5.97 -5.90 -17.08
N GLY A 151 5.46 -6.41 -15.96
CA GLY A 151 5.35 -7.85 -15.68
C GLY A 151 6.66 -8.52 -15.23
N GLU A 152 7.67 -7.75 -14.81
CA GLU A 152 8.91 -8.29 -14.25
C GLU A 152 8.81 -8.54 -12.75
N ASP A 153 9.24 -9.72 -12.31
CA ASP A 153 9.29 -10.07 -10.90
C ASP A 153 10.51 -9.47 -10.20
N LYS A 154 10.25 -8.56 -9.26
CA LYS A 154 11.30 -7.93 -8.45
C LYS A 154 10.86 -7.80 -7.00
N SER A 155 11.52 -8.55 -6.12
CA SER A 155 11.21 -8.54 -4.69
C SER A 155 11.85 -7.36 -3.96
N PRO A 156 11.10 -6.67 -3.07
CA PRO A 156 11.65 -5.65 -2.18
C PRO A 156 12.34 -6.19 -0.92
N LYS A 157 12.27 -7.50 -0.66
CA LYS A 157 12.72 -8.13 0.59
C LYS A 157 14.11 -7.69 1.06
N THR A 158 15.11 -7.74 0.18
CA THR A 158 16.49 -7.40 0.53
C THR A 158 16.62 -5.96 1.02
N GLU A 159 15.90 -5.02 0.41
CA GLU A 159 15.94 -3.62 0.81
C GLU A 159 15.17 -3.37 2.10
N VAL A 160 14.04 -4.05 2.27
CA VAL A 160 13.25 -4.03 3.51
C VAL A 160 14.07 -4.56 4.70
N LEU A 161 14.82 -5.65 4.52
CA LEU A 161 15.72 -6.17 5.55
C LEU A 161 16.84 -5.17 5.92
N LYS A 162 17.43 -4.50 4.92
CA LYS A 162 18.40 -3.42 5.13
C LYS A 162 17.81 -2.22 5.85
N ALA A 163 16.55 -1.86 5.57
CA ALA A 163 15.85 -0.79 6.27
C ALA A 163 15.61 -1.17 7.75
N LYS A 164 15.20 -2.42 8.01
CA LYS A 164 14.97 -2.94 9.36
C LYS A 164 16.24 -2.92 10.21
N SER A 165 17.40 -3.30 9.66
CA SER A 165 18.66 -3.37 10.42
C SER A 165 19.22 -2.01 10.85
N LYS A 166 18.72 -0.90 10.30
CA LYS A 166 19.14 0.47 10.66
C LYS A 166 18.42 1.02 11.88
N VAL A 167 17.30 0.40 12.28
CA VAL A 167 16.56 0.75 13.49
C VAL A 167 17.15 -0.09 14.62
N LYS A 168 18.23 0.41 15.22
CA LYS A 168 18.77 -0.08 16.49
C LYS A 168 18.18 0.72 17.64
#